data_AF-A0A7C3ZQV4-F1
#
_entry.id   AF-A0A7C3ZQV4-F1
#
_cell.length_a   1.000
_cell.length_b   1.000
_cell.length_c   1.000
_cell.angle_alpha   90.00
_cell.angle_beta   90.00
_cell.angle_gamma   90.00
#
_symmetry.space_group_name_H-M   'P 1'
#
loop_
_entity.id
_entity.type
_entity.pdbx_description
1 polymer ?
#
loop_
_entity_poly.entity_id
_entity_poly.type
_entity_poly.pdbx_seq_one_letter_code
_entity_poly.pdbx_strand_id
1 'polypeptide(L)'
;MYTLIYAVCFYISSLLITIPFLRYFKHHEARLLSLLTLSTASFLAGFFVPFKISFYVSFLFLMLLSLYTIYKGNVKVERDENVFLAVFAFFIFLRFLNPQIFDAEKFMDSAFMNAILKASSFPPSDPFLAGEKLDFYYYFGHLIGASITLLSLSPPEVGYNVAVAALPAYTSLTIYGMLKRRGLKIALSGVFLAVFSGNLYSFLDFFSRIFSGRAVDFGYYWNCTRVIASTINEFPYFSFIHADLHAHVVAIPIITLIFALIAREEKSRFIYSAIILSLFTLFATNSWHYPLALVAVLSAGAAIRDKWLVFCALLSAAPAFVFFLHMNTPAASFLVVKDRSEIHEFILYAFTPVAACYILTAKKQTFYFLPLSIPL
;
A
#
# COMPACT_ATOMS: atom_id res chain seq x y z
N MET A 1 -27.90 -5.77 0.42
CA MET A 1 -27.61 -7.03 1.15
C MET A 1 -26.73 -7.98 0.33
N TYR A 2 -26.91 -8.10 -1.00
CA TYR A 2 -26.10 -8.97 -1.87
C TYR A 2 -24.65 -8.52 -2.16
N THR A 3 -24.17 -7.40 -1.63
CA THR A 3 -22.82 -6.88 -1.92
C THR A 3 -21.75 -7.42 -0.98
N LEU A 4 -22.09 -7.85 0.24
CA LEU A 4 -21.12 -8.37 1.21
C LEU A 4 -20.49 -9.71 0.76
N ILE A 5 -21.19 -10.47 -0.09
CA ILE A 5 -20.67 -11.72 -0.65
C ILE A 5 -19.35 -11.50 -1.40
N TYR A 6 -19.20 -10.36 -2.09
CA TYR A 6 -17.98 -10.03 -2.82
C TYR A 6 -16.78 -9.81 -1.90
N ALA A 7 -17.00 -9.21 -0.72
CA ALA A 7 -15.95 -9.08 0.29
C ALA A 7 -15.53 -10.45 0.84
N VAL A 8 -16.47 -11.38 1.02
CA VAL A 8 -16.19 -12.77 1.41
C VAL A 8 -15.46 -13.53 0.29
N CYS A 9 -15.90 -13.40 -0.96
CA CYS A 9 -15.23 -13.97 -2.13
C CYS A 9 -13.78 -13.47 -2.25
N PHE A 10 -13.56 -12.17 -2.05
CA PHE A 10 -12.21 -11.61 -2.00
C PHE A 10 -11.38 -12.24 -0.89
N TYR A 11 -11.89 -12.25 0.35
CA TYR A 11 -11.18 -12.79 1.49
C TYR A 11 -10.74 -14.24 1.24
N ILE A 12 -11.67 -15.09 0.79
CA ILE A 12 -11.40 -16.51 0.50
C ILE A 12 -10.40 -16.65 -0.65
N SER A 13 -10.64 -16.00 -1.79
CA SER A 13 -9.77 -16.13 -2.97
C SER A 13 -8.35 -15.61 -2.69
N SER A 14 -8.25 -14.48 -1.99
CA SER A 14 -6.98 -13.91 -1.54
C SER A 14 -6.24 -14.84 -0.57
N LEU A 15 -6.96 -15.50 0.35
CA LEU A 15 -6.37 -16.46 1.28
C LEU A 15 -5.88 -17.72 0.55
N LEU A 16 -6.63 -18.20 -0.45
CA LEU A 16 -6.26 -19.38 -1.23
C LEU A 16 -4.97 -19.15 -2.02
N ILE A 17 -4.81 -18.01 -2.71
CA ILE A 17 -3.56 -17.71 -3.44
C ILE A 17 -2.34 -17.50 -2.53
N THR A 18 -2.56 -17.30 -1.23
CA THR A 18 -1.48 -17.13 -0.24
C THR A 18 -0.80 -18.46 0.10
N ILE A 19 -1.52 -19.58 -0.01
CA ILE A 19 -1.08 -20.89 0.48
C ILE A 19 0.30 -21.34 -0.06
N PRO A 20 0.61 -21.22 -1.36
CA PRO A 20 1.91 -21.63 -1.90
C PRO A 20 3.08 -20.84 -1.32
N PHE A 21 2.83 -19.60 -0.86
CA PHE A 21 3.83 -18.70 -0.31
C PHE A 21 4.17 -19.02 1.16
N LEU A 22 3.26 -19.66 1.90
CA LEU A 22 3.46 -20.02 3.31
C LEU A 22 4.64 -21.00 3.52
N ARG A 23 5.10 -21.65 2.45
CA ARG A 23 6.31 -22.48 2.48
C ARG A 23 7.60 -21.68 2.66
N TYR A 24 7.62 -20.42 2.22
CA TYR A 24 8.83 -19.60 2.12
C TYR A 24 8.76 -18.32 2.95
N PHE A 25 7.54 -17.86 3.23
CA PHE A 25 7.27 -16.58 3.87
C PHE A 25 6.40 -16.76 5.10
N LYS A 26 6.54 -15.84 6.05
CA LYS A 26 5.61 -15.78 7.19
C LYS A 26 4.23 -15.35 6.71
N HIS A 27 3.18 -15.72 7.43
CA HIS A 27 1.79 -15.43 7.01
C HIS A 27 1.55 -13.97 6.60
N HIS A 28 2.01 -13.01 7.39
CA HIS A 28 1.85 -11.58 7.13
C HIS A 28 2.64 -11.04 5.92
N GLU A 29 3.71 -11.72 5.51
CA GLU A 29 4.46 -11.42 4.28
C GLU A 29 3.76 -12.07 3.07
N ALA A 30 3.40 -13.35 3.23
CA ALA A 30 2.79 -14.17 2.20
C ALA A 30 1.46 -13.59 1.69
N ARG A 31 0.62 -13.04 2.58
CA ARG A 31 -0.68 -12.46 2.22
C ARG A 31 -0.55 -11.36 1.17
N LEU A 32 0.35 -10.38 1.38
CA LEU A 32 0.56 -9.32 0.38
C LEU A 32 1.41 -9.78 -0.80
N LEU A 33 2.46 -10.59 -0.56
CA LEU A 33 3.33 -11.08 -1.64
C LEU A 33 2.58 -11.89 -2.69
N SER A 34 1.59 -12.69 -2.29
CA SER A 34 0.77 -13.45 -3.23
C SER A 34 -0.06 -12.54 -4.14
N LEU A 35 -0.66 -11.47 -3.59
CA LEU A 35 -1.38 -10.46 -4.38
C LEU A 35 -0.44 -9.69 -5.32
N LEU A 36 0.73 -9.26 -4.85
CA LEU A 36 1.72 -8.57 -5.68
C LEU A 36 2.26 -9.46 -6.79
N THR A 37 2.50 -10.75 -6.50
CA THR A 37 2.95 -11.72 -7.50
C THR A 37 1.87 -11.96 -8.56
N LEU A 38 0.61 -12.17 -8.14
CA LEU A 38 -0.51 -12.31 -9.05
C LEU A 38 -0.67 -11.06 -9.94
N SER A 39 -0.65 -9.87 -9.34
CA SER A 39 -0.79 -8.60 -10.05
C SER A 39 0.35 -8.39 -11.05
N THR A 40 1.59 -8.66 -10.65
CA THR A 40 2.78 -8.52 -11.51
C THR A 40 2.78 -9.53 -12.65
N ALA A 41 2.48 -10.80 -12.40
CA ALA A 41 2.37 -11.80 -13.45
C ALA A 41 1.26 -11.43 -14.45
N SER A 42 0.12 -10.97 -13.95
CA SER A 42 -1.01 -10.52 -14.78
C SER A 42 -0.66 -9.29 -15.61
N PHE A 43 0.11 -8.37 -15.04
CA PHE A 43 0.62 -7.18 -15.71
C PHE A 43 1.57 -7.53 -16.85
N LEU A 44 2.58 -8.35 -16.58
CA LEU A 44 3.60 -8.72 -17.58
C LEU A 44 3.00 -9.49 -18.76
N ALA A 45 2.12 -10.46 -18.51
CA ALA A 45 1.42 -11.16 -19.59
C ALA A 45 0.36 -10.27 -20.27
N GLY A 46 -0.14 -9.24 -19.58
CA GLY A 46 -1.05 -8.23 -20.12
C GLY A 46 -0.49 -7.37 -21.27
N PHE A 47 0.82 -7.42 -21.53
CA PHE A 47 1.40 -6.82 -22.74
C PHE A 47 1.12 -7.65 -24.00
N PHE A 48 0.82 -8.94 -23.86
CA PHE A 48 0.63 -9.87 -24.98
C PHE A 48 -0.81 -10.34 -25.15
N VAL A 49 -1.60 -10.36 -24.07
CA VAL A 49 -2.99 -10.80 -24.05
C VAL A 49 -3.85 -9.86 -23.20
N PRO A 50 -5.19 -9.84 -23.38
CA PRO A 50 -6.09 -9.02 -22.57
C PRO A 50 -5.90 -9.24 -21.06
N PHE A 51 -5.93 -8.16 -20.28
CA PHE A 51 -5.60 -8.18 -18.85
C PHE A 51 -6.43 -9.19 -18.06
N LYS A 52 -7.75 -9.27 -18.30
CA LYS A 52 -8.62 -10.26 -17.63
C LYS A 52 -8.19 -11.70 -17.90
N ILE A 53 -7.79 -12.03 -19.13
CA ILE A 53 -7.32 -13.37 -19.49
C ILE A 53 -6.00 -13.64 -18.77
N SER A 54 -5.06 -12.70 -18.84
CA SER A 54 -3.77 -12.77 -18.14
C SER A 54 -3.96 -13.02 -16.63
N PHE A 55 -4.91 -12.30 -16.03
CA PHE A 55 -5.26 -12.46 -14.62
C PHE A 55 -5.82 -13.83 -14.31
N TYR A 56 -6.84 -14.31 -15.03
CA TYR A 56 -7.45 -15.59 -14.72
C TYR A 56 -6.53 -16.78 -14.96
N VAL A 57 -5.62 -16.70 -15.94
CA VAL A 57 -4.57 -17.72 -16.16
C VAL A 57 -3.59 -17.73 -14.98
N SER A 58 -3.10 -16.55 -14.57
CA SER A 58 -2.19 -16.42 -13.43
C SER A 58 -2.84 -16.86 -12.12
N PHE A 59 -4.11 -16.50 -11.93
CA PHE A 59 -4.93 -16.90 -10.79
C PHE A 59 -5.15 -18.41 -10.75
N LEU A 60 -5.54 -19.03 -11.88
CA LEU A 60 -5.73 -20.47 -11.99
C LEU A 60 -4.42 -21.23 -11.66
N PHE A 61 -3.29 -20.74 -12.17
CA PHE A 61 -1.98 -21.33 -11.85
C PHE A 61 -1.70 -21.31 -10.35
N LEU A 62 -1.88 -20.15 -9.68
CA LEU A 62 -1.71 -20.07 -8.22
C LEU A 62 -2.71 -20.95 -7.47
N MET A 63 -3.96 -21.00 -7.91
CA MET A 63 -4.99 -21.87 -7.34
C MET A 63 -4.62 -23.35 -7.41
N LEU A 64 -4.09 -23.81 -8.55
CA LEU A 64 -3.60 -25.18 -8.70
C LEU A 64 -2.42 -25.47 -7.78
N LEU A 65 -1.48 -24.52 -7.64
CA LEU A 65 -0.40 -24.63 -6.66
C LEU A 65 -0.94 -24.69 -5.22
N SER A 66 -1.97 -23.92 -4.90
CA SER A 66 -2.61 -23.95 -3.57
C SER A 66 -3.23 -25.30 -3.29
N LEU A 67 -4.00 -25.85 -4.23
CA LEU A 67 -4.59 -27.19 -4.13
C LEU A 67 -3.53 -28.27 -3.97
N TYR A 68 -2.46 -28.22 -4.77
CA TYR A 68 -1.32 -29.13 -4.64
C TYR A 68 -0.66 -29.03 -3.26
N THR A 69 -0.48 -27.81 -2.75
CA THR A 69 0.13 -27.57 -1.42
C THR A 69 -0.77 -28.12 -0.30
N ILE A 70 -2.09 -27.91 -0.38
CA ILE A 70 -3.08 -28.47 0.56
C ILE A 70 -3.07 -30.00 0.51
N TYR A 71 -3.02 -30.58 -0.69
CA TYR A 71 -2.99 -32.04 -0.87
C TYR A 71 -1.72 -32.66 -0.26
N LYS A 72 -0.56 -31.99 -0.38
CA LYS A 72 0.72 -32.50 0.12
C LYS A 72 0.93 -32.33 1.62
N GLY A 73 0.17 -31.50 2.33
CA GLY A 73 0.39 -31.31 3.76
C GLY A 73 -0.64 -30.44 4.47
N ASN A 74 -0.52 -30.36 5.80
CA ASN A 74 -1.41 -29.56 6.62
C ASN A 74 -1.07 -28.07 6.51
N VAL A 75 -1.83 -27.36 5.70
CA VAL A 75 -1.83 -25.89 5.64
C VAL A 75 -2.59 -25.36 6.85
N LYS A 76 -1.94 -24.52 7.66
CA LYS A 76 -2.57 -23.82 8.79
C LYS A 76 -2.58 -22.33 8.53
N VAL A 77 -3.75 -21.73 8.59
CA VAL A 77 -3.90 -20.27 8.62
C VAL A 77 -3.53 -19.78 10.02
N GLU A 78 -2.62 -18.83 10.11
CA GLU A 78 -2.18 -18.28 11.41
C GLU A 78 -3.30 -17.43 12.05
N ARG A 79 -3.31 -17.37 13.39
CA ARG A 79 -4.26 -16.53 14.15
C ARG A 79 -4.12 -15.03 13.83
N ASP A 80 -2.97 -14.62 13.29
CA ASP A 80 -2.72 -13.27 12.76
C ASP A 80 -3.79 -12.84 11.75
N GLU A 81 -4.41 -13.78 11.02
CA GLU A 81 -5.48 -13.50 10.07
C GLU A 81 -6.68 -12.79 10.72
N ASN A 82 -6.90 -12.95 12.03
CA ASN A 82 -7.94 -12.22 12.75
C ASN A 82 -7.72 -10.70 12.70
N VAL A 83 -6.46 -10.24 12.65
CA VAL A 83 -6.15 -8.80 12.52
C VAL A 83 -6.51 -8.31 11.13
N PHE A 84 -6.16 -9.06 10.09
CA PHE A 84 -6.57 -8.76 8.72
C PHE A 84 -8.10 -8.68 8.63
N LEU A 85 -8.79 -9.72 9.11
CA LEU A 85 -10.25 -9.81 9.02
C LEU A 85 -10.95 -8.70 9.81
N ALA A 86 -10.48 -8.37 11.02
CA ALA A 86 -11.07 -7.31 11.84
C ALA A 86 -10.94 -5.93 11.18
N VAL A 87 -9.75 -5.61 10.67
CA VAL A 87 -9.51 -4.32 9.99
C VAL A 87 -10.25 -4.27 8.65
N PHE A 88 -10.22 -5.35 7.87
CA PHE A 88 -10.96 -5.46 6.62
C PHE A 88 -12.46 -5.28 6.86
N ALA A 89 -13.04 -5.96 7.85
CA ALA A 89 -14.45 -5.83 8.20
C ALA A 89 -14.82 -4.41 8.63
N PHE A 90 -13.95 -3.74 9.40
CA PHE A 90 -14.14 -2.35 9.79
C PHE A 90 -14.18 -1.41 8.56
N PHE A 91 -13.20 -1.50 7.66
CA PHE A 91 -13.17 -0.62 6.48
C PHE A 91 -14.26 -0.99 5.45
N ILE A 92 -14.64 -2.26 5.32
CA ILE A 92 -15.82 -2.68 4.54
C ILE A 92 -17.09 -2.08 5.14
N PHE A 93 -17.23 -2.07 6.48
CA PHE A 93 -18.35 -1.42 7.13
C PHE A 93 -18.39 0.09 6.85
N LEU A 94 -17.24 0.79 6.87
CA LEU A 94 -17.18 2.19 6.48
C LEU A 94 -17.58 2.41 5.00
N ARG A 95 -17.12 1.54 4.09
CA ARG A 95 -17.55 1.58 2.68
C ARG A 95 -19.02 1.27 2.51
N PHE A 96 -19.60 0.42 3.35
CA PHE A 96 -21.03 0.16 3.35
C PHE A 96 -21.84 1.40 3.75
N LEU A 97 -21.34 2.20 4.70
CA LEU A 97 -21.98 3.47 5.10
C LEU A 97 -21.87 4.55 4.03
N ASN A 98 -20.73 4.63 3.33
CA ASN A 98 -20.53 5.57 2.23
C ASN A 98 -19.82 4.90 1.04
N PRO A 99 -20.57 4.22 0.15
CA PRO A 99 -20.00 3.50 -0.98
C PRO A 99 -19.74 4.38 -2.21
N GLN A 100 -20.09 5.67 -2.15
CA GLN A 100 -20.08 6.56 -3.30
C GLN A 100 -18.66 6.82 -3.79
N ILE A 101 -18.45 6.61 -5.09
CA ILE A 101 -17.21 6.93 -5.81
C ILE A 101 -17.42 8.28 -6.49
N PHE A 102 -17.47 9.32 -5.66
CA PHE A 102 -17.72 10.69 -6.09
C PHE A 102 -16.81 11.64 -5.31
N ASP A 103 -16.50 12.78 -5.94
CA ASP A 103 -15.62 13.84 -5.44
C ASP A 103 -14.12 13.46 -5.38
N ALA A 104 -13.28 14.49 -5.25
CA ALA A 104 -11.82 14.40 -5.22
C ALA A 104 -11.28 13.50 -6.36
N GLU A 105 -10.33 12.63 -6.06
CA GLU A 105 -9.63 11.79 -7.05
C GLU A 105 -10.31 10.45 -7.30
N LYS A 106 -11.36 10.09 -6.54
CA LYS A 106 -11.98 8.75 -6.58
C LYS A 106 -12.57 8.41 -7.95
N PHE A 107 -13.14 9.40 -8.62
CA PHE A 107 -13.68 9.22 -9.96
C PHE A 107 -12.56 8.92 -10.98
N MET A 108 -11.43 9.64 -10.89
CA MET A 108 -10.24 9.38 -11.70
C MET A 108 -9.70 7.98 -11.42
N ASP A 109 -9.55 7.61 -10.15
CA ASP A 109 -9.04 6.30 -9.76
C ASP A 109 -9.94 5.16 -10.27
N SER A 110 -11.25 5.31 -10.14
CA SER A 110 -12.21 4.35 -10.67
C SER A 110 -12.17 4.27 -12.19
N ALA A 111 -11.99 5.40 -12.89
CA ALA A 111 -11.85 5.42 -14.35
C ALA A 111 -10.59 4.68 -14.80
N PHE A 112 -9.43 4.89 -14.14
CA PHE A 112 -8.20 4.16 -14.42
C PHE A 112 -8.34 2.66 -14.12
N MET A 113 -8.95 2.28 -13.00
CA MET A 113 -9.21 0.88 -12.68
C MET A 113 -10.12 0.22 -13.74
N ASN A 114 -11.15 0.92 -14.21
CA ASN A 114 -12.03 0.44 -15.28
C ASN A 114 -11.30 0.31 -16.63
N ALA A 115 -10.42 1.26 -16.96
CA ALA A 115 -9.59 1.18 -18.17
C ALA A 115 -8.70 -0.07 -18.15
N ILE A 116 -8.09 -0.39 -17.00
CA ILE A 116 -7.29 -1.60 -16.81
C ILE A 116 -8.13 -2.86 -16.94
N LEU A 117 -9.32 -2.92 -16.31
CA LEU A 117 -10.22 -4.07 -16.41
C LEU A 117 -10.70 -4.35 -17.85
N LYS A 118 -10.69 -3.33 -18.71
CA LYS A 118 -11.08 -3.43 -20.13
C LYS A 118 -9.87 -3.53 -21.09
N ALA A 119 -8.64 -3.51 -20.57
CA ALA A 119 -7.44 -3.46 -21.39
C ALA A 119 -7.26 -4.73 -22.23
N SER A 120 -7.19 -4.56 -23.56
CA SER A 120 -6.82 -5.62 -24.50
C SER A 120 -5.30 -5.85 -24.57
N SER A 121 -4.52 -4.82 -24.24
CA SER A 121 -3.07 -4.85 -24.04
C SER A 121 -2.64 -3.68 -23.17
N PHE A 122 -1.46 -3.74 -22.55
CA PHE A 122 -0.85 -2.60 -21.86
C PHE A 122 0.07 -1.77 -22.78
N PRO A 123 0.16 -0.43 -22.57
CA PRO A 123 -0.61 0.38 -21.61
C PRO A 123 -2.12 0.45 -21.95
N PRO A 124 -2.99 0.64 -20.94
CA PRO A 124 -4.43 0.68 -21.17
C PRO A 124 -4.80 2.00 -21.87
N SER A 125 -5.98 2.07 -22.48
CA SER A 125 -6.46 3.34 -23.05
C SER A 125 -6.70 4.38 -21.96
N ASP A 126 -6.37 5.64 -22.24
CA ASP A 126 -6.63 6.74 -21.32
C ASP A 126 -8.14 7.04 -21.27
N PRO A 127 -8.79 7.03 -20.09
CA PRO A 127 -10.22 7.29 -20.00
C PRO A 127 -10.59 8.78 -20.13
N PHE A 128 -9.62 9.69 -20.04
CA PHE A 128 -9.80 11.14 -20.11
C PHE A 128 -9.24 11.77 -21.40
N LEU A 129 -8.47 11.02 -22.20
CA LEU A 129 -7.89 11.48 -23.45
C LEU A 129 -8.12 10.48 -24.60
N ALA A 130 -9.09 10.79 -25.46
CA ALA A 130 -9.53 9.90 -26.53
C ALA A 130 -8.41 9.59 -27.54
N GLY A 131 -8.20 8.31 -27.82
CA GLY A 131 -7.16 7.83 -28.75
C GLY A 131 -5.79 7.60 -28.08
N GLU A 132 -5.58 8.15 -26.90
CA GLU A 132 -4.30 8.07 -26.19
C GLU A 132 -4.24 6.90 -25.19
N LYS A 133 -3.05 6.68 -24.65
CA LYS A 133 -2.74 5.62 -23.68
C LYS A 133 -2.42 6.22 -22.32
N LEU A 134 -2.74 5.46 -21.27
CA LEU A 134 -2.33 5.79 -19.90
C LEU A 134 -0.87 5.35 -19.70
N ASP A 135 0.06 6.06 -20.33
CA ASP A 135 1.51 5.80 -20.30
C ASP A 135 2.29 6.87 -19.51
N PHE A 136 1.67 7.98 -19.14
CA PHE A 136 2.29 9.08 -18.41
C PHE A 136 2.08 9.03 -16.88
N TYR A 137 1.30 8.04 -16.40
CA TYR A 137 0.89 7.94 -15.00
C TYR A 137 1.14 6.54 -14.41
N TYR A 138 1.38 6.47 -13.10
CA TYR A 138 1.66 5.23 -12.36
C TYR A 138 0.38 4.43 -12.07
N TYR A 139 -0.17 3.79 -13.11
CA TYR A 139 -1.43 3.04 -13.05
C TYR A 139 -1.33 1.64 -12.40
N PHE A 140 -0.14 1.19 -12.00
CA PHE A 140 0.03 -0.14 -11.39
C PHE A 140 -0.71 -0.25 -10.05
N GLY A 141 -0.86 0.85 -9.31
CA GLY A 141 -1.69 0.88 -8.09
C GLY A 141 -3.15 0.52 -8.39
N HIS A 142 -3.71 1.11 -9.45
CA HIS A 142 -5.05 0.79 -9.94
C HIS A 142 -5.13 -0.64 -10.49
N LEU A 143 -4.03 -1.20 -11.01
CA LEU A 143 -3.95 -2.61 -11.43
C LEU A 143 -4.05 -3.57 -10.24
N ILE A 144 -3.44 -3.23 -9.11
CA ILE A 144 -3.63 -3.98 -7.84
C ILE A 144 -5.11 -3.92 -7.44
N GLY A 145 -5.75 -2.74 -7.53
CA GLY A 145 -7.19 -2.58 -7.30
C GLY A 145 -8.06 -3.41 -8.25
N ALA A 146 -7.71 -3.44 -9.54
CA ALA A 146 -8.38 -4.27 -10.54
C ALA A 146 -8.19 -5.76 -10.25
N SER A 147 -7.02 -6.17 -9.77
CA SER A 147 -6.74 -7.55 -9.35
C SER A 147 -7.58 -7.95 -8.13
N ILE A 148 -7.73 -7.04 -7.15
CA ILE A 148 -8.64 -7.25 -6.00
C ILE A 148 -10.10 -7.35 -6.47
N THR A 149 -10.51 -6.50 -7.42
CA THR A 149 -11.84 -6.57 -8.04
C THR A 149 -12.09 -7.93 -8.67
N LEU A 150 -11.16 -8.45 -9.46
CA LEU A 150 -11.30 -9.78 -10.07
C LEU A 150 -11.24 -10.93 -9.05
N LEU A 151 -10.42 -10.83 -8.00
CA LEU A 151 -10.42 -11.79 -6.87
C LEU A 151 -11.76 -11.80 -6.11
N SER A 152 -12.42 -10.64 -6.03
CA SER A 152 -13.72 -10.51 -5.37
C SER A 152 -14.88 -11.01 -6.21
N LEU A 153 -14.67 -11.30 -7.51
CA LEU A 153 -15.70 -11.64 -8.49
C LEU A 153 -16.81 -10.58 -8.60
N SER A 154 -16.48 -9.31 -8.31
CA SER A 154 -17.45 -8.22 -8.23
C SER A 154 -17.45 -7.34 -9.47
N PRO A 155 -18.55 -6.60 -9.71
CA PRO A 155 -18.53 -5.50 -10.67
C PRO A 155 -17.60 -4.36 -10.18
N PRO A 156 -17.04 -3.54 -11.09
CA PRO A 156 -16.00 -2.56 -10.75
C PRO A 156 -16.36 -1.60 -9.61
N GLU A 157 -17.60 -1.13 -9.52
CA GLU A 157 -18.07 -0.19 -8.50
C GLU A 157 -18.07 -0.80 -7.09
N VAL A 158 -18.29 -2.11 -6.97
CA VAL A 158 -18.16 -2.82 -5.69
C VAL A 158 -16.69 -3.17 -5.44
N GLY A 159 -15.98 -3.62 -6.47
CA GLY A 159 -14.57 -3.99 -6.40
C GLY A 159 -13.66 -2.85 -5.95
N TYR A 160 -13.96 -1.62 -6.36
CA TYR A 160 -13.26 -0.42 -5.88
C TYR A 160 -13.32 -0.30 -4.35
N ASN A 161 -14.52 -0.45 -3.79
CA ASN A 161 -14.74 -0.38 -2.34
C ASN A 161 -14.04 -1.54 -1.60
N VAL A 162 -14.05 -2.75 -2.18
CA VAL A 162 -13.30 -3.90 -1.64
C VAL A 162 -11.79 -3.63 -1.67
N ALA A 163 -11.27 -3.06 -2.76
CA ALA A 163 -9.86 -2.72 -2.93
C ALA A 163 -9.41 -1.71 -1.87
N VAL A 164 -10.14 -0.60 -1.72
CA VAL A 164 -9.86 0.40 -0.69
C VAL A 164 -9.84 -0.23 0.71
N ALA A 165 -10.80 -1.09 1.05
CA ALA A 165 -10.85 -1.73 2.36
C ALA A 165 -9.72 -2.75 2.60
N ALA A 166 -9.19 -3.37 1.53
CA ALA A 166 -8.12 -4.34 1.63
C ALA A 166 -6.76 -3.71 1.96
N LEU A 167 -6.48 -2.48 1.50
CA LEU A 167 -5.20 -1.79 1.74
C LEU A 167 -4.85 -1.61 3.22
N PRO A 168 -5.73 -1.05 4.09
CA PRO A 168 -5.46 -0.95 5.52
C PRO A 168 -5.39 -2.33 6.19
N ALA A 169 -6.09 -3.34 5.67
CA ALA A 169 -6.04 -4.70 6.20
C ALA A 169 -4.69 -5.38 5.95
N TYR A 170 -4.13 -5.30 4.73
CA TYR A 170 -2.77 -5.77 4.44
C TYR A 170 -1.74 -5.00 5.26
N THR A 171 -1.85 -3.67 5.32
CA THR A 171 -0.97 -2.81 6.12
C THR A 171 -0.97 -3.25 7.59
N SER A 172 -2.15 -3.44 8.17
CA SER A 172 -2.30 -3.86 9.57
C SER A 172 -1.70 -5.24 9.82
N LEU A 173 -1.93 -6.19 8.93
CA LEU A 173 -1.40 -7.54 9.07
C LEU A 173 0.13 -7.54 9.03
N THR A 174 0.72 -6.80 8.10
CA THR A 174 2.17 -6.70 7.95
C THR A 174 2.83 -6.05 9.17
N ILE A 175 2.27 -4.93 9.66
CA ILE A 175 2.75 -4.26 10.88
C ILE A 175 2.61 -5.18 12.09
N TYR A 176 1.44 -5.80 12.27
CA TYR A 176 1.20 -6.74 13.36
C TYR A 176 2.21 -7.89 13.34
N GLY A 177 2.38 -8.54 12.19
CA GLY A 177 3.27 -9.68 12.03
C GLY A 177 4.74 -9.35 12.25
N MET A 178 5.18 -8.15 11.86
CA MET A 178 6.53 -7.64 12.14
C MET A 178 6.74 -7.39 13.64
N LEU A 179 5.73 -6.85 14.33
CA LEU A 179 5.86 -6.41 15.73
C LEU A 179 5.44 -7.47 16.76
N LYS A 180 4.70 -8.53 16.38
CA LYS A 180 4.14 -9.52 17.32
C LYS A 180 5.19 -10.20 18.20
N ARG A 181 6.41 -10.36 17.69
CA ARG A 181 7.56 -10.91 18.43
C ARG A 181 7.97 -10.04 19.63
N ARG A 182 7.65 -8.74 19.61
CA ARG A 182 7.91 -7.79 20.71
C ARG A 182 6.78 -7.73 21.74
N GLY A 183 5.67 -8.44 21.49
CA GLY A 183 4.53 -8.53 22.38
C GLY A 183 3.23 -7.98 21.76
N LEU A 184 2.11 -8.58 22.15
CA LEU A 184 0.79 -8.29 21.59
C LEU A 184 0.42 -6.80 21.68
N LYS A 185 0.67 -6.17 22.84
CA LYS A 185 0.37 -4.74 23.05
C LYS A 185 1.14 -3.86 22.07
N ILE A 186 2.44 -4.12 21.86
CA ILE A 186 3.27 -3.35 20.93
C ILE A 186 2.78 -3.51 19.49
N ALA A 187 2.44 -4.74 19.09
CA ALA A 187 1.91 -5.00 17.75
C ALA A 187 0.58 -4.28 17.49
N LEU A 188 -0.36 -4.36 18.43
CA LEU A 188 -1.65 -3.68 18.30
C LEU A 188 -1.52 -2.16 18.37
N SER A 189 -0.63 -1.63 19.22
CA SER A 189 -0.30 -0.20 19.24
C SER A 189 0.32 0.26 17.92
N GLY A 190 1.19 -0.54 17.31
CA GLY A 190 1.76 -0.24 15.99
C GLY A 190 0.69 -0.17 14.90
N VAL A 191 -0.25 -1.12 14.89
CA VAL A 191 -1.41 -1.10 13.97
C VAL A 191 -2.26 0.14 14.21
N PHE A 192 -2.61 0.43 15.47
CA PHE A 192 -3.42 1.59 15.82
C PHE A 192 -2.76 2.90 15.37
N LEU A 193 -1.47 3.09 15.69
CA LEU A 193 -0.74 4.31 15.34
C LEU A 193 -0.58 4.49 13.83
N ALA A 194 -0.37 3.41 13.08
CA ALA A 194 -0.13 3.49 11.65
C ALA A 194 -1.42 3.59 10.81
N VAL A 195 -2.54 3.01 11.27
CA VAL A 195 -3.75 2.86 10.45
C VAL A 195 -4.93 3.68 10.97
N PHE A 196 -5.00 3.93 12.28
CA PHE A 196 -6.16 4.55 12.92
C PHE A 196 -5.87 5.89 13.59
N SER A 197 -4.60 6.31 13.63
CA SER A 197 -4.21 7.54 14.33
C SER A 197 -4.22 8.75 13.39
N GLY A 198 -4.70 9.88 13.93
CA GLY A 198 -4.59 11.19 13.31
C GLY A 198 -3.40 11.99 13.86
N ASN A 199 -3.29 13.24 13.40
CA ASN A 199 -2.27 14.17 13.87
C ASN A 199 -2.75 15.02 15.06
N LEU A 200 -1.80 15.66 15.76
CA LEU A 200 -2.08 16.50 16.91
C LEU A 200 -2.91 17.74 16.51
N TYR A 201 -2.73 18.27 15.31
CA TYR A 201 -3.58 19.33 14.76
C TYR A 201 -5.07 18.95 14.83
N SER A 202 -5.44 17.78 14.30
CA SER A 202 -6.84 17.30 14.29
C SER A 202 -7.40 17.13 15.69
N PHE A 203 -6.57 16.72 16.65
CA PHE A 203 -6.97 16.60 18.04
C PHE A 203 -7.30 17.97 18.65
N LEU A 204 -6.40 18.95 18.47
CA LEU A 204 -6.58 20.29 19.01
C LEU A 204 -7.74 21.04 18.35
N ASP A 205 -7.88 20.96 17.02
CA ASP A 205 -8.98 21.62 16.30
C ASP A 205 -10.34 21.03 16.70
N PHE A 206 -10.41 19.70 16.92
CA PHE A 206 -11.64 19.05 17.41
C PHE A 206 -12.09 19.64 18.74
N PHE A 207 -11.21 19.67 19.75
CA PHE A 207 -11.56 20.22 21.06
C PHE A 207 -11.82 21.72 21.01
N SER A 208 -11.04 22.48 20.23
CA SER A 208 -11.28 23.91 20.03
C SER A 208 -12.70 24.17 19.50
N ARG A 209 -13.14 23.39 18.51
CA ARG A 209 -14.48 23.49 17.95
C ARG A 209 -15.56 23.14 18.96
N ILE A 210 -15.42 22.02 19.66
CA ILE A 210 -16.37 21.59 20.71
C ILE A 210 -16.51 22.64 21.80
N PHE A 211 -15.39 23.15 22.35
CA PHE A 211 -15.43 24.16 23.42
C PHE A 211 -15.92 25.53 22.96
N SER A 212 -15.79 25.84 21.66
CA SER A 212 -16.28 27.08 21.07
C SER A 212 -17.68 26.95 20.48
N GLY A 213 -18.34 25.80 20.61
CA GLY A 213 -19.66 25.54 20.01
C GLY A 213 -19.66 25.54 18.47
N ARG A 214 -18.51 25.37 17.82
CA ARG A 214 -18.38 25.26 16.36
C ARG A 214 -18.62 23.81 15.93
N ALA A 215 -19.24 23.63 14.78
CA ALA A 215 -19.44 22.30 14.20
C ALA A 215 -18.12 21.67 13.74
N VAL A 216 -18.09 20.33 13.72
CA VAL A 216 -17.07 19.54 13.04
C VAL A 216 -17.47 19.46 11.57
N ASP A 217 -16.88 20.33 10.76
CA ASP A 217 -17.28 20.57 9.38
C ASP A 217 -16.26 20.05 8.37
N PHE A 218 -16.47 20.39 7.09
CA PHE A 218 -15.55 20.07 6.01
C PHE A 218 -14.14 20.66 6.22
N GLY A 219 -14.03 21.82 6.87
CA GLY A 219 -12.75 22.45 7.18
C GLY A 219 -11.93 21.66 8.19
N TYR A 220 -12.59 21.10 9.23
CA TYR A 220 -11.93 20.17 10.16
C TYR A 220 -11.30 18.99 9.41
N TYR A 221 -12.07 18.41 8.48
CA TYR A 221 -11.64 17.25 7.73
C TYR A 221 -10.44 17.55 6.82
N TRP A 222 -10.45 18.64 6.06
CA TRP A 222 -9.37 18.91 5.10
C TRP A 222 -8.15 19.60 5.68
N ASN A 223 -8.33 20.52 6.63
CA ASN A 223 -7.21 21.30 7.17
C ASN A 223 -6.17 20.43 7.87
N CYS A 224 -6.57 19.26 8.37
CA CYS A 224 -5.64 18.31 8.97
C CYS A 224 -4.60 17.73 8.00
N THR A 225 -4.73 17.95 6.69
CA THR A 225 -3.83 17.47 5.65
C THR A 225 -3.10 18.62 4.95
N ARG A 226 -3.05 19.81 5.56
CA ARG A 226 -2.41 21.02 5.01
C ARG A 226 -1.18 21.39 5.82
N VAL A 227 -0.18 20.49 5.84
CA VAL A 227 1.08 20.75 6.56
C VAL A 227 1.74 21.98 5.96
N ILE A 228 1.86 22.01 4.63
CA ILE A 228 2.29 23.19 3.88
C ILE A 228 1.05 23.82 3.25
N ALA A 229 0.92 25.15 3.37
CA ALA A 229 -0.22 25.89 2.84
C ALA A 229 -0.45 25.59 1.35
N SER A 230 -1.71 25.37 0.97
CA SER A 230 -2.14 25.04 -0.40
C SER A 230 -1.58 23.74 -0.98
N THR A 231 -1.00 22.86 -0.17
CA THR A 231 -0.55 21.52 -0.60
C THR A 231 -1.38 20.43 0.07
N ILE A 232 -1.25 19.19 -0.40
CA ILE A 232 -1.95 18.02 0.17
C ILE A 232 -0.92 17.09 0.82
N ASN A 233 -1.04 16.88 2.13
CA ASN A 233 -0.15 16.07 2.96
C ASN A 233 -0.97 15.11 3.81
N GLU A 234 -1.53 14.10 3.17
CA GLU A 234 -2.38 13.14 3.83
C GLU A 234 -1.59 12.18 4.73
N PHE A 235 -2.29 11.60 5.71
CA PHE A 235 -1.78 10.54 6.56
C PHE A 235 -2.66 9.29 6.40
N PRO A 236 -2.16 8.08 6.72
CA PRO A 236 -2.83 6.84 6.33
C PRO A 236 -4.31 6.76 6.72
N TYR A 237 -4.66 7.12 7.95
CA TYR A 237 -6.06 7.05 8.39
C TYR A 237 -6.96 7.97 7.55
N PHE A 238 -6.51 9.20 7.24
CA PHE A 238 -7.25 10.12 6.36
C PHE A 238 -7.52 9.47 4.99
N SER A 239 -6.50 8.97 4.31
CA SER A 239 -6.69 8.43 2.96
C SER A 239 -7.51 7.13 2.96
N PHE A 240 -7.32 6.26 3.96
CA PHE A 240 -8.12 5.03 4.09
C PHE A 240 -9.61 5.30 4.33
N ILE A 241 -9.96 6.39 5.04
CA ILE A 241 -11.37 6.80 5.18
C ILE A 241 -11.86 7.65 3.98
N HIS A 242 -10.98 8.43 3.35
CA HIS A 242 -11.31 9.22 2.17
C HIS A 242 -11.69 8.30 1.00
N ALA A 243 -10.99 7.18 0.85
CA ALA A 243 -11.17 6.16 -0.16
C ALA A 243 -10.83 6.60 -1.59
N ASP A 244 -9.84 7.47 -1.74
CA ASP A 244 -9.06 7.50 -2.97
C ASP A 244 -8.19 6.23 -3.04
N LEU A 245 -8.05 5.68 -4.24
CA LEU A 245 -7.17 4.55 -4.52
C LEU A 245 -5.86 5.08 -5.11
N HIS A 246 -5.43 6.25 -4.66
CA HIS A 246 -4.30 6.95 -5.23
C HIS A 246 -2.99 6.20 -4.98
N ALA A 247 -2.00 6.48 -5.83
CA ALA A 247 -0.68 5.89 -5.80
C ALA A 247 -0.03 5.82 -4.40
N HIS A 248 -0.12 6.89 -3.61
CA HIS A 248 0.48 6.90 -2.27
C HIS A 248 -0.23 5.98 -1.28
N VAL A 249 -1.55 5.80 -1.40
CA VAL A 249 -2.33 4.91 -0.52
C VAL A 249 -2.02 3.45 -0.79
N VAL A 250 -1.99 3.06 -2.07
CA VAL A 250 -1.65 1.69 -2.48
C VAL A 250 -0.19 1.35 -2.14
N ALA A 251 0.70 2.34 -2.10
CA ALA A 251 2.10 2.16 -1.71
C ALA A 251 2.29 1.80 -0.22
N ILE A 252 1.38 2.20 0.68
CA ILE A 252 1.50 1.97 2.14
C ILE A 252 1.71 0.48 2.48
N PRO A 253 0.85 -0.46 2.05
CA PRO A 253 1.07 -1.89 2.34
C PRO A 253 2.37 -2.42 1.74
N ILE A 254 2.81 -1.93 0.57
CA ILE A 254 4.07 -2.34 -0.06
C ILE A 254 5.27 -1.88 0.77
N ILE A 255 5.27 -0.64 1.25
CA ILE A 255 6.32 -0.09 2.11
C ILE A 255 6.41 -0.87 3.42
N THR A 256 5.28 -1.17 4.07
CA THR A 256 5.29 -1.96 5.30
C THR A 256 5.79 -3.39 5.07
N LEU A 257 5.52 -3.98 3.90
CA LEU A 257 6.07 -5.28 3.51
C LEU A 257 7.58 -5.23 3.31
N ILE A 258 8.10 -4.19 2.66
CA ILE A 258 9.55 -3.99 2.54
C ILE A 258 10.18 -3.92 3.94
N PHE A 259 9.57 -3.18 4.87
CA PHE A 259 10.04 -3.12 6.25
C PHE A 259 9.98 -4.47 6.98
N ALA A 260 8.92 -5.26 6.78
CA ALA A 260 8.82 -6.61 7.34
C ALA A 260 9.91 -7.55 6.78
N LEU A 261 10.21 -7.44 5.48
CA LEU A 261 11.22 -8.25 4.81
C LEU A 261 12.64 -7.88 5.25
N ILE A 262 12.99 -6.60 5.40
CA ILE A 262 14.31 -6.20 5.91
C ILE A 262 14.49 -6.52 7.40
N ALA A 263 13.40 -6.61 8.16
CA ALA A 263 13.42 -7.01 9.58
C ALA A 263 13.60 -8.52 9.77
N ARG A 264 13.68 -9.31 8.69
CA ARG A 264 13.99 -10.75 8.75
C ARG A 264 15.45 -10.96 9.18
N GLU A 265 15.62 -11.78 10.21
CA GLU A 265 16.95 -12.31 10.58
C GLU A 265 17.40 -13.43 9.63
N GLU A 266 16.43 -14.17 9.07
CA GLU A 266 16.68 -15.25 8.13
C GLU A 266 17.13 -14.71 6.78
N LYS A 267 18.21 -15.27 6.24
CA LYS A 267 18.71 -14.97 4.89
C LYS A 267 18.25 -16.07 3.93
N SER A 268 17.57 -15.68 2.86
CA SER A 268 17.03 -16.63 1.90
C SER A 268 16.85 -15.99 0.53
N ARG A 269 17.14 -16.76 -0.52
CA ARG A 269 16.90 -16.34 -1.92
C ARG A 269 15.45 -15.90 -2.17
N PHE A 270 14.50 -16.46 -1.41
CA PHE A 270 13.09 -16.10 -1.52
C PHE A 270 12.83 -14.70 -0.96
N ILE A 271 13.47 -14.34 0.16
CA ILE A 271 13.38 -12.98 0.74
C ILE A 271 14.00 -11.97 -0.22
N TYR A 272 15.15 -12.27 -0.80
CA TYR A 272 15.80 -11.37 -1.78
C TYR A 272 14.94 -11.18 -3.04
N SER A 273 14.30 -12.24 -3.53
CA SER A 273 13.36 -12.16 -4.66
C SER A 273 12.12 -11.33 -4.31
N ALA A 274 11.61 -11.47 -3.09
CA ALA A 274 10.49 -10.68 -2.57
C ALA A 274 10.85 -9.19 -2.44
N ILE A 275 12.09 -8.85 -2.07
CA ILE A 275 12.58 -7.47 -2.06
C ILE A 275 12.58 -6.88 -3.47
N ILE A 276 13.10 -7.61 -4.47
CA ILE A 276 13.09 -7.16 -5.87
C ILE A 276 11.66 -6.90 -6.34
N LEU A 277 10.75 -7.85 -6.10
CA LEU A 277 9.34 -7.72 -6.45
C LEU A 277 8.71 -6.50 -5.76
N SER A 278 8.92 -6.34 -4.45
CA SER A 278 8.29 -5.26 -3.67
C SER A 278 8.82 -3.88 -4.05
N LEU A 279 10.12 -3.75 -4.36
CA LEU A 279 10.71 -2.51 -4.84
C LEU A 279 10.23 -2.16 -6.26
N PHE A 280 10.13 -3.16 -7.15
CA PHE A 280 9.55 -2.96 -8.48
C PHE A 280 8.08 -2.52 -8.40
N THR A 281 7.25 -3.24 -7.65
CA THR A 281 5.83 -2.89 -7.52
C THR A 281 5.63 -1.56 -6.83
N LEU A 282 6.49 -1.19 -5.87
CA LEU A 282 6.50 0.16 -5.30
C LEU A 282 6.80 1.21 -6.36
N PHE A 283 7.84 1.03 -7.18
CA PHE A 283 8.16 1.96 -8.26
C PHE A 283 7.00 2.13 -9.26
N ALA A 284 6.40 1.01 -9.67
CA ALA A 284 5.31 1.00 -10.63
C ALA A 284 4.02 1.61 -10.06
N THR A 285 3.81 1.51 -8.74
CA THR A 285 2.65 2.06 -8.03
C THR A 285 2.83 3.53 -7.69
N ASN A 286 4.01 3.90 -7.19
CA ASN A 286 4.37 5.25 -6.79
C ASN A 286 5.90 5.42 -6.91
N SER A 287 6.35 5.98 -8.03
CA SER A 287 7.76 6.15 -8.33
C SER A 287 8.47 7.12 -7.38
N TRP A 288 7.73 8.01 -6.70
CA TRP A 288 8.27 8.98 -5.74
C TRP A 288 8.71 8.32 -4.43
N HIS A 289 8.09 7.21 -4.04
CA HIS A 289 8.49 6.47 -2.83
C HIS A 289 9.67 5.52 -3.04
N TYR A 290 9.98 5.19 -4.30
CA TYR A 290 11.01 4.22 -4.62
C TYR A 290 12.42 4.61 -4.13
N PRO A 291 12.92 5.85 -4.34
CA PRO A 291 14.27 6.22 -3.90
C PRO A 291 14.46 6.05 -2.39
N LEU A 292 13.47 6.45 -1.59
CA LEU A 292 13.53 6.33 -0.14
C LEU A 292 13.50 4.86 0.31
N ALA A 293 12.65 4.04 -0.29
CA ALA A 293 12.60 2.61 -0.01
C ALA A 293 13.90 1.90 -0.42
N LEU A 294 14.47 2.25 -1.56
CA LEU A 294 15.77 1.72 -2.02
C LEU A 294 16.87 2.06 -1.02
N VAL A 295 16.97 3.32 -0.60
CA VAL A 295 17.95 3.76 0.43
C VAL A 295 17.73 3.03 1.75
N ALA A 296 16.48 2.81 2.17
CA ALA A 296 16.17 2.07 3.38
C ALA A 296 16.67 0.62 3.31
N VAL A 297 16.43 -0.08 2.19
CA VAL A 297 16.89 -1.47 1.99
C VAL A 297 18.41 -1.54 1.90
N LEU A 298 19.06 -0.62 1.18
CA LEU A 298 20.52 -0.54 1.08
C LEU A 298 21.15 -0.28 2.45
N SER A 299 20.60 0.66 3.21
CA SER A 299 21.06 1.00 4.57
C SER A 299 20.90 -0.17 5.52
N ALA A 300 19.74 -0.87 5.46
CA ALA A 300 19.51 -2.07 6.24
C ALA A 300 20.50 -3.18 5.88
N GLY A 301 20.69 -3.45 4.58
CA GLY A 301 21.65 -4.43 4.09
C GLY A 301 23.08 -4.13 4.51
N ALA A 302 23.50 -2.87 4.45
CA ALA A 302 24.81 -2.44 4.93
C ALA A 302 24.94 -2.62 6.46
N ALA A 303 23.93 -2.21 7.23
CA ALA A 303 23.93 -2.32 8.69
C ALA A 303 24.00 -3.77 9.19
N ILE A 304 23.27 -4.69 8.55
CA ILE A 304 23.28 -6.13 8.90
C ILE A 304 24.35 -6.93 8.13
N ARG A 305 25.21 -6.25 7.35
CA ARG A 305 26.26 -6.83 6.51
C ARG A 305 25.75 -7.94 5.59
N ASP A 306 24.59 -7.75 4.99
CA ASP A 306 24.02 -8.65 4.00
C ASP A 306 24.26 -8.14 2.57
N LYS A 307 25.33 -8.66 1.95
CA LYS A 307 25.71 -8.31 0.58
C LYS A 307 24.66 -8.71 -0.46
N TRP A 308 23.90 -9.77 -0.23
CA TRP A 308 22.85 -10.22 -1.16
C TRP A 308 21.63 -9.31 -1.09
N LEU A 309 21.27 -8.83 0.11
CA LEU A 309 20.21 -7.82 0.24
C LEU A 309 20.57 -6.54 -0.53
N VAL A 310 21.81 -6.05 -0.36
CA VAL A 310 22.32 -4.88 -1.11
C VAL A 310 22.31 -5.14 -2.62
N PHE A 311 22.85 -6.27 -3.05
CA PHE A 311 22.89 -6.64 -4.47
C PHE A 311 21.48 -6.71 -5.08
N CYS A 312 20.53 -7.36 -4.41
CA CYS A 312 19.17 -7.50 -4.91
C CYS A 312 18.40 -6.18 -4.89
N ALA A 313 18.68 -5.27 -3.94
CA ALA A 313 18.14 -3.91 -3.97
C ALA A 313 18.67 -3.11 -5.17
N LEU A 314 19.94 -3.25 -5.53
CA LEU A 314 20.46 -2.63 -6.76
C LEU A 314 19.87 -3.30 -8.00
N LEU A 315 19.71 -4.61 -7.99
CA LEU A 315 19.13 -5.37 -9.09
C LEU A 315 17.67 -4.98 -9.36
N SER A 316 16.90 -4.54 -8.34
CA SER A 316 15.53 -4.08 -8.55
C SER A 316 15.44 -2.80 -9.37
N ALA A 317 16.54 -2.04 -9.51
CA ALA A 317 16.58 -0.87 -10.39
C ALA A 317 16.44 -1.26 -11.87
N ALA A 318 16.88 -2.45 -12.27
CA ALA A 318 16.78 -2.89 -13.67
C ALA A 318 15.32 -3.01 -14.16
N PRO A 319 14.42 -3.78 -13.51
CA PRO A 319 13.01 -3.83 -13.94
C PRO A 319 12.29 -2.48 -13.74
N ALA A 320 12.63 -1.70 -12.70
CA ALA A 320 12.08 -0.35 -12.53
C ALA A 320 12.47 0.57 -13.70
N PHE A 321 13.73 0.55 -14.12
CA PHE A 321 14.22 1.32 -15.26
C PHE A 321 13.57 0.88 -16.57
N VAL A 322 13.43 -0.43 -16.81
CA VAL A 322 12.71 -0.94 -18.00
C VAL A 322 11.27 -0.43 -18.03
N PHE A 323 10.57 -0.43 -16.89
CA PHE A 323 9.21 0.12 -16.82
C PHE A 323 9.20 1.63 -17.03
N PHE A 324 10.15 2.37 -16.46
CA PHE A 324 10.30 3.81 -16.66
C PHE A 324 10.48 4.19 -18.13
N LEU A 325 11.21 3.40 -18.92
CA LEU A 325 11.39 3.64 -20.37
C LEU A 325 10.07 3.57 -21.16
N HIS A 326 9.04 2.92 -20.61
CA HIS A 326 7.71 2.88 -21.21
C HIS A 326 6.80 4.02 -20.73
N MET A 327 7.27 4.85 -19.78
CA MET A 327 6.49 5.96 -19.25
C MET A 327 6.76 7.25 -20.02
N ASN A 328 5.69 7.98 -20.38
CA ASN A 328 5.78 9.27 -21.04
C ASN A 328 5.70 10.42 -20.02
N THR A 329 6.84 10.80 -19.42
CA THR A 329 6.87 11.81 -18.35
C THR A 329 7.66 13.08 -18.71
N PRO A 330 7.23 13.87 -19.72
CA PRO A 330 7.99 15.01 -20.22
C PRO A 330 8.09 16.17 -19.21
N ALA A 331 7.17 16.24 -18.25
CA ALA A 331 7.14 17.25 -17.20
C ALA A 331 7.98 16.88 -15.96
N ALA A 332 8.50 15.64 -15.87
CA ALA A 332 9.26 15.21 -14.71
C ALA A 332 10.61 15.95 -14.65
N SER A 333 10.85 16.67 -13.56
CA SER A 333 12.10 17.40 -13.33
C SER A 333 12.53 17.30 -11.88
N PHE A 334 13.84 17.32 -11.64
CA PHE A 334 14.37 17.40 -10.28
C PHE A 334 14.41 18.86 -9.85
N LEU A 335 13.55 19.20 -8.88
CA LEU A 335 13.46 20.54 -8.32
C LEU A 335 13.60 20.48 -6.80
N VAL A 336 14.20 21.53 -6.23
CA VAL A 336 14.20 21.74 -4.79
C VAL A 336 12.92 22.47 -4.42
N VAL A 337 12.08 21.85 -3.59
CA VAL A 337 10.85 22.45 -3.08
C VAL A 337 11.22 23.63 -2.18
N LYS A 338 10.68 24.81 -2.47
CA LYS A 338 10.91 26.04 -1.69
C LYS A 338 9.82 26.27 -0.65
N ASP A 339 8.63 25.73 -0.90
CA ASP A 339 7.49 25.85 0.01
C ASP A 339 7.72 25.03 1.27
N ARG A 340 7.42 25.64 2.42
CA ARG A 340 7.65 25.04 3.74
C ARG A 340 6.61 25.52 4.73
N SER A 341 6.36 24.69 5.73
CA SER A 341 5.57 25.03 6.90
C SER A 341 6.46 25.67 7.95
N GLU A 342 5.88 26.49 8.83
CA GLU A 342 6.58 26.92 10.03
C GLU A 342 6.86 25.72 10.95
N ILE A 343 7.91 25.79 11.77
CA ILE A 343 8.36 24.64 12.57
C ILE A 343 7.28 24.16 13.56
N HIS A 344 6.51 25.09 14.12
CA HIS A 344 5.45 24.79 15.06
C HIS A 344 4.26 24.11 14.35
N GLU A 345 3.90 24.55 13.14
CA GLU A 345 2.89 23.89 12.32
C GLU A 345 3.34 22.48 11.96
N PHE A 346 4.59 22.32 11.48
CA PHE A 346 5.15 21.01 11.18
C PHE A 346 5.02 20.05 12.36
N ILE A 347 5.37 20.51 13.58
CA ILE A 347 5.23 19.71 14.79
C ILE A 347 3.76 19.33 15.04
N LEU A 348 2.80 20.23 14.86
CA LEU A 348 1.37 19.89 15.03
C LEU A 348 0.92 18.73 14.15
N TYR A 349 1.46 18.62 12.94
CA TYR A 349 1.11 17.53 12.03
C TYR A 349 1.95 16.27 12.26
N ALA A 350 3.25 16.43 12.52
CA ALA A 350 4.21 15.33 12.67
C ALA A 350 4.35 14.80 14.10
N PHE A 351 3.67 15.40 15.09
CA PHE A 351 3.84 15.05 16.51
C PHE A 351 3.62 13.56 16.77
N THR A 352 2.51 12.99 16.27
CA THR A 352 2.15 11.59 16.52
C THR A 352 3.26 10.61 16.10
N PRO A 353 3.74 10.61 14.84
CA PRO A 353 4.82 9.71 14.45
C PRO A 353 6.16 10.03 15.15
N VAL A 354 6.49 11.31 15.39
CA VAL A 354 7.74 11.70 16.07
C VAL A 354 7.74 11.24 17.53
N ALA A 355 6.65 11.47 18.26
CA ALA A 355 6.49 11.05 19.65
C ALA A 355 6.50 9.52 19.76
N ALA A 356 5.82 8.81 18.85
CA ALA A 356 5.85 7.35 18.82
C ALA A 356 7.28 6.82 18.60
N CYS A 357 8.01 7.37 17.64
CA CYS A 357 9.42 7.04 17.42
C CYS A 357 10.25 7.29 18.69
N TYR A 358 10.17 8.48 19.28
CA TYR A 358 10.91 8.82 20.50
C TYR A 358 10.62 7.84 21.65
N ILE A 359 9.35 7.58 21.97
CA ILE A 359 8.94 6.66 23.04
C ILE A 359 9.46 5.25 22.78
N LEU A 360 9.39 4.77 21.53
CA LEU A 360 9.80 3.42 21.17
C LEU A 360 11.32 3.26 21.10
N THR A 361 12.07 4.33 20.83
CA THR A 361 13.55 4.29 20.71
C THR A 361 14.29 4.83 21.93
N ALA A 362 13.60 5.32 22.97
CA ALA A 362 14.12 6.06 24.13
C ALA A 362 15.27 5.39 24.94
N LYS A 363 15.83 4.28 24.46
CA LYS A 363 17.00 3.58 25.02
C LYS A 363 18.20 3.41 24.07
N LYS A 364 18.17 3.92 22.84
CA LYS A 364 19.34 3.86 21.92
C LYS A 364 19.50 5.18 21.17
N GLN A 365 20.72 5.73 21.23
CA GLN A 365 21.17 6.86 20.40
C GLN A 365 20.97 6.48 18.92
N THR A 366 19.87 6.92 18.34
CA THR A 366 19.54 6.68 16.94
C THR A 366 19.40 8.06 16.32
N PHE A 367 20.32 8.42 15.44
CA PHE A 367 20.25 9.66 14.68
C PHE A 367 19.05 9.57 13.73
N TYR A 368 18.08 10.46 13.94
CA TYR A 368 16.96 10.61 13.03
C TYR A 368 17.41 11.48 11.86
N PHE A 369 17.61 10.88 10.70
CA PHE A 369 17.41 11.60 9.44
C PHE A 369 15.89 11.66 9.20
N LEU A 370 15.21 12.59 9.86
CA LEU A 370 14.19 13.31 9.12
C LEU A 370 14.94 14.02 7.99
N PRO A 371 14.42 14.10 6.76
CA PRO A 371 14.89 15.08 5.80
C PRO A 371 14.50 16.45 6.35
N LEU A 372 15.23 16.88 7.39
CA LEU A 372 15.26 18.23 7.87
C LEU A 372 15.99 18.98 6.76
N SER A 373 15.26 19.83 6.04
CA SER A 373 15.88 21.00 5.46
C SER A 373 16.41 21.83 6.64
N ILE A 374 17.63 21.54 7.06
CA ILE A 374 18.39 22.41 7.96
C ILE A 374 18.87 23.58 7.09
N PRO A 375 18.60 24.83 7.50
CA PRO A 375 18.96 26.01 6.71
C PRO A 375 20.49 26.12 6.54
N LEU A 376 20.91 26.52 5.34
CA LEU A 376 22.06 27.41 5.17
C LEU A 376 21.54 28.82 4.90
#